data_AF-A0A972LH08-F1
#
_entry.id   AF-A0A972LH08-F1
#
_cell.length_a   1.000
_cell.length_b   1.000
_cell.length_c   1.000
_cell.angle_alpha   90.00
_cell.angle_beta   90.00
_cell.angle_gamma   90.00
#
_symmetry.space_group_name_H-M   'P 1'
#
loop_
_entity.id
_entity.type
_entity.pdbx_description
1 polymer ?
#
loop_
_entity_poly.entity_id
_entity_poly.type
_entity_poly.pdbx_seq_one_letter_code
_entity_poly.pdbx_strand_id
1 'polypeptide(L)'
;MDLFEERLRRFLVEEKGLILLRSVSKNLLRVISEAVLRTELQLKTLKTPIEEIESKLQAFEEKEREIESEKRDFEILLEGETKRIIEEVLDPDLESARKELSEKLLPEFEDFYNKNKSLSPGKLRKTLEEFIGHAVREYYSVFRKNEDTKVSMAFEKIAERFQGKINLIVDELLRYSSELFDLSFERFTAEALWSVESSFYFKFKDEPLMIEMLGDALTSLMPKFISNRIVYKNMKKYLLEMIERQSGRIRWDFVDRLQKSRLEFRWQMLGRINETIKGIREAIQKGIEYRRKSREELARRQQEIEEELDKLYNVKSRIMEIIKATE
;
A
#
# COMPACT_ATOMS: atom_id res chain seq x y z
N MET A 1 -17.87 -25.00 27.72
CA MET A 1 -17.72 -23.87 26.77
C MET A 1 -16.70 -22.85 27.30
N ASP A 2 -16.49 -22.80 28.62
CA ASP A 2 -15.76 -21.72 29.31
C ASP A 2 -14.23 -21.70 29.05
N LEU A 3 -13.59 -22.85 28.84
CA LEU A 3 -12.13 -22.92 28.66
C LEU A 3 -11.64 -22.29 27.33
N PHE A 4 -12.48 -22.32 26.29
CA PHE A 4 -12.16 -21.71 25.00
C PHE A 4 -12.37 -20.19 25.03
N GLU A 5 -13.50 -19.72 25.59
CA GLU A 5 -13.74 -18.29 25.78
C GLU A 5 -12.72 -17.66 26.72
N GLU A 6 -12.31 -18.37 27.78
CA GLU A 6 -11.31 -17.86 28.71
C GLU A 6 -9.91 -17.82 28.08
N ARG A 7 -9.52 -18.83 27.30
CA ARG A 7 -8.28 -18.78 26.50
C ARG A 7 -8.32 -17.73 25.40
N LEU A 8 -9.46 -17.56 24.73
CA LEU A 8 -9.64 -16.56 23.67
C LEU A 8 -9.63 -15.14 24.24
N ARG A 9 -10.26 -14.92 25.40
CA ARG A 9 -10.21 -13.65 26.14
C ARG A 9 -8.80 -13.37 26.63
N ARG A 10 -8.09 -14.36 27.17
CA ARG A 10 -6.67 -14.22 27.57
C ARG A 10 -5.78 -13.88 26.36
N PHE A 11 -5.97 -14.58 25.24
CA PHE A 11 -5.26 -14.32 23.98
C PHE A 11 -5.57 -12.94 23.37
N LEU A 12 -6.84 -12.51 23.37
CA LEU A 12 -7.27 -11.23 22.79
C LEU A 12 -6.94 -10.03 23.68
N VAL A 13 -7.10 -10.17 25.01
CA VAL A 13 -6.97 -9.08 25.98
C VAL A 13 -5.56 -8.99 26.55
N GLU A 14 -4.91 -10.11 26.85
CA GLU A 14 -3.58 -10.13 27.46
C GLU A 14 -2.49 -10.20 26.38
N GLU A 15 -2.52 -11.17 25.48
CA GLU A 15 -1.41 -11.31 24.50
C GLU A 15 -1.48 -10.30 23.35
N LYS A 16 -2.59 -10.27 22.59
CA LYS A 16 -2.74 -9.32 21.47
C LYS A 16 -2.91 -7.87 21.95
N GLY A 17 -3.54 -7.68 23.11
CA GLY A 17 -3.71 -6.36 23.72
C GLY A 17 -2.39 -5.74 24.15
N LEU A 18 -1.52 -6.50 24.83
CA LEU A 18 -0.19 -6.03 25.22
C LEU A 18 0.72 -5.81 24.01
N ILE A 19 0.66 -6.70 23.01
CA ILE A 19 1.39 -6.49 21.75
C ILE A 19 0.95 -5.19 21.10
N LEU A 20 -0.36 -4.94 20.94
CA LEU A 20 -0.88 -3.70 20.36
C LEU A 20 -0.53 -2.46 21.20
N LEU A 21 -0.59 -2.54 22.52
CA LEU A 21 -0.24 -1.43 23.41
C LEU A 21 1.25 -1.10 23.35
N ARG A 22 2.11 -2.09 23.55
CA ARG A 22 3.57 -1.97 23.39
C ARG A 22 3.89 -1.36 22.04
N SER A 23 3.16 -1.85 21.05
CA SER A 23 3.26 -1.41 19.69
C SER A 23 2.95 0.11 19.66
N VAL A 24 1.71 0.52 19.91
CA VAL A 24 1.29 1.93 19.81
C VAL A 24 2.15 2.87 20.66
N SER A 25 2.58 2.43 21.84
CA SER A 25 3.47 3.18 22.73
C SER A 25 4.85 3.42 22.12
N LYS A 26 5.49 2.46 21.45
CA LYS A 26 6.77 2.69 20.74
C LYS A 26 6.63 3.71 19.62
N ASN A 27 5.47 3.74 18.94
CA ASN A 27 5.17 4.75 17.92
C ASN A 27 5.00 6.15 18.52
N LEU A 28 4.20 6.25 19.57
CA LEU A 28 4.03 7.52 20.30
C LEU A 28 5.37 8.03 20.81
N LEU A 29 6.24 7.13 21.29
CA LEU A 29 7.59 7.48 21.72
C LEU A 29 8.40 8.09 20.58
N ARG A 30 8.29 7.56 19.36
CA ARG A 30 8.95 8.13 18.18
C ARG A 30 8.44 9.53 17.87
N VAL A 31 7.12 9.72 17.75
CA VAL A 31 6.52 11.02 17.43
C VAL A 31 6.88 12.06 18.48
N ILE A 32 6.81 11.69 19.76
CA ILE A 32 7.19 12.57 20.87
C ILE A 32 8.68 12.87 20.83
N SER A 33 9.55 11.91 20.49
CA SER A 33 10.98 12.15 20.41
C SER A 33 11.36 13.05 19.24
N GLU A 34 10.66 12.93 18.11
CA GLU A 34 10.77 13.88 16.99
C GLU A 34 10.32 15.29 17.41
N ALA A 35 9.23 15.39 18.18
CA ALA A 35 8.77 16.68 18.72
C ALA A 35 9.76 17.28 19.73
N VAL A 36 10.27 16.48 20.67
CA VAL A 36 11.31 16.88 21.64
C VAL A 36 12.51 17.43 20.88
N LEU A 37 13.04 16.68 19.90
CA LEU A 37 14.20 17.12 19.13
C LEU A 37 13.95 18.45 18.42
N ARG A 38 12.79 18.63 17.78
CA ARG A 38 12.44 19.91 17.11
C ARG A 38 12.39 21.08 18.10
N THR A 39 11.83 20.87 19.28
CA THR A 39 11.76 21.89 20.34
C THR A 39 13.15 22.20 20.91
N GLU A 40 14.00 21.18 21.09
CA GLU A 40 15.40 21.35 21.49
C GLU A 40 16.22 22.10 20.45
N LEU A 41 16.05 21.78 19.16
CA LEU A 41 16.68 22.51 18.06
C LEU A 41 16.28 23.99 18.08
N GLN A 42 14.99 24.28 18.29
CA GLN A 42 14.51 25.65 18.40
C GLN A 42 15.16 26.37 19.60
N LEU A 43 15.21 25.73 20.78
CA LEU A 43 15.84 26.29 21.97
C LEU A 43 17.34 26.51 21.80
N LYS A 44 18.06 25.55 21.21
CA LYS A 44 19.49 25.62 20.92
C LYS A 44 19.79 26.78 19.98
N THR A 45 18.99 26.93 18.93
CA THR A 45 19.13 28.01 17.94
C THR A 45 18.95 29.39 18.58
N LEU A 46 18.11 29.56 19.60
CA LEU A 46 18.03 30.84 20.32
C LEU A 46 19.35 31.19 21.04
N LYS A 47 20.10 30.18 21.50
CA LYS A 47 21.31 30.33 22.31
C LYS A 47 22.61 30.40 21.48
N THR A 48 22.61 29.92 20.23
CA THR A 48 23.78 29.86 19.33
C THR A 48 23.99 31.16 18.50
N PRO A 49 25.23 31.64 18.26
CA PRO A 49 25.51 32.77 17.36
C PRO A 49 24.89 32.63 15.96
N ILE A 50 24.48 33.75 15.34
CA ILE A 50 23.72 33.71 14.09
C ILE A 50 24.54 33.16 12.92
N GLU A 51 25.82 33.51 12.85
CA GLU A 51 26.76 33.05 11.82
C GLU A 51 26.96 31.52 11.89
N GLU A 52 26.98 30.96 13.10
CA GLU A 52 27.09 29.51 13.31
C GLU A 52 25.80 28.79 12.91
N ILE A 53 24.63 29.37 13.18
CA ILE A 53 23.33 28.81 12.76
C ILE A 53 23.21 28.83 11.24
N GLU A 54 23.60 29.91 10.57
CA GLU A 54 23.56 30.00 9.10
C GLU A 54 24.47 28.95 8.47
N SER A 55 25.67 28.73 9.01
CA SER A 55 26.57 27.66 8.55
C SER A 55 25.96 26.27 8.76
N LYS A 56 25.36 26.01 9.93
CA LYS A 56 24.67 24.74 10.20
C LYS A 56 23.45 24.54 9.30
N LEU A 57 22.68 25.58 9.00
CA LEU A 57 21.55 25.50 8.07
C LEU A 57 22.03 25.13 6.66
N GLN A 58 23.13 25.70 6.18
CA GLN A 58 23.72 25.33 4.89
C GLN A 58 24.16 23.86 4.84
N ALA A 59 24.77 23.36 5.91
CA ALA A 59 25.15 21.94 6.02
C ALA A 59 23.92 21.01 5.97
N PHE A 60 22.83 21.39 6.65
CA PHE A 60 21.57 20.67 6.58
C PHE A 60 20.95 20.69 5.17
N GLU A 61 21.00 21.83 4.48
CA GLU A 61 20.51 21.93 3.09
C GLU A 61 21.32 21.09 2.10
N GLU A 62 22.62 20.88 2.33
CA GLU A 62 23.41 19.90 1.55
C GLU A 62 22.92 18.48 1.81
N LYS A 63 22.68 18.11 3.07
CA LYS A 63 22.16 16.78 3.40
C LYS A 63 20.79 16.51 2.76
N GLU A 64 19.94 17.53 2.68
CA GLU A 64 18.67 17.44 1.96
C GLU A 64 18.86 17.16 0.46
N ARG A 65 19.87 17.75 -0.18
CA ARG A 65 20.19 17.45 -1.60
C ARG A 65 20.60 16.00 -1.81
N GLU A 66 21.37 15.42 -0.89
CA GLU A 66 21.73 13.99 -0.94
C GLU A 66 20.48 13.11 -0.88
N ILE A 67 19.58 13.39 0.05
CA ILE A 67 18.35 12.62 0.26
C ILE A 67 17.39 12.73 -0.93
N GLU A 68 17.40 13.86 -1.64
CA GLU A 68 16.61 13.98 -2.87
C GLU A 68 17.03 12.96 -3.94
N SER A 69 18.30 12.53 -3.95
CA SER A 69 18.73 11.42 -4.80
C SER A 69 18.16 10.08 -4.33
N GLU A 70 18.19 9.81 -3.02
CA GLU A 70 17.62 8.59 -2.46
C GLU A 70 16.11 8.48 -2.71
N LYS A 71 15.39 9.60 -2.69
CA LYS A 71 13.97 9.67 -3.05
C LYS A 71 13.72 9.28 -4.50
N ARG A 72 14.55 9.73 -5.45
CA ARG A 72 14.44 9.33 -6.86
C ARG A 72 14.71 7.83 -7.04
N ASP A 73 15.73 7.31 -6.39
CA ASP A 73 16.07 5.89 -6.43
C ASP A 73 14.93 5.04 -5.85
N PHE A 74 14.33 5.49 -4.75
CA PHE A 74 13.13 4.87 -4.18
C PHE A 74 12.00 4.75 -5.20
N GLU A 75 11.69 5.82 -5.94
CA GLU A 75 10.60 5.81 -6.92
C GLU A 75 10.84 4.81 -8.06
N ILE A 76 12.06 4.80 -8.60
CA ILE A 76 12.46 3.88 -9.68
C ILE A 76 12.37 2.43 -9.20
N LEU A 77 12.91 2.13 -8.03
CA LEU A 77 12.91 0.78 -7.48
C LEU A 77 11.49 0.30 -7.15
N LEU A 78 10.64 1.17 -6.61
CA LEU A 78 9.25 0.84 -6.30
C LEU A 78 8.45 0.55 -7.58
N GLU A 79 8.65 1.35 -8.64
CA GLU A 79 8.04 1.08 -9.95
C GLU A 79 8.52 -0.25 -10.54
N GLY A 80 9.83 -0.52 -10.50
CA GLY A 80 10.40 -1.77 -10.98
C GLY A 80 9.83 -2.99 -10.27
N GLU A 81 9.76 -2.97 -8.94
CA GLU A 81 9.19 -4.08 -8.16
C GLU A 81 7.69 -4.26 -8.41
N THR A 82 6.97 -3.17 -8.69
CA THR A 82 5.56 -3.24 -9.08
C THR A 82 5.39 -3.92 -10.44
N LYS A 83 6.26 -3.60 -11.42
CA LYS A 83 6.27 -4.27 -12.73
C LYS A 83 6.59 -5.76 -12.59
N ARG A 84 7.52 -6.12 -11.70
CA ARG A 84 7.85 -7.52 -11.41
C ARG A 84 6.66 -8.31 -10.86
N ILE A 85 5.79 -7.72 -10.03
CA ILE A 85 4.55 -8.41 -9.62
C ILE A 85 3.69 -8.74 -10.85
N ILE A 86 3.55 -7.80 -11.79
CA ILE A 86 2.74 -8.01 -13.00
C ILE A 86 3.35 -9.13 -13.85
N GLU A 87 4.66 -9.05 -14.12
CA GLU A 87 5.36 -9.94 -15.06
C GLU A 87 5.64 -11.33 -14.49
N GLU A 88 5.90 -11.45 -13.18
CA GLU A 88 6.32 -12.70 -12.53
C GLU A 88 5.20 -13.39 -11.76
N VAL A 89 4.10 -12.71 -11.44
CA VAL A 89 2.96 -13.28 -10.69
C VAL A 89 1.69 -13.26 -11.53
N LEU A 90 1.18 -12.07 -11.87
CA LEU A 90 -0.13 -11.92 -12.50
C LEU A 90 -0.21 -12.50 -13.92
N ASP A 91 0.75 -12.14 -14.78
CA ASP A 91 0.74 -12.54 -16.20
C ASP A 91 0.88 -14.07 -16.37
N PRO A 92 1.79 -14.77 -15.65
CA PRO A 92 1.87 -16.22 -15.68
C PRO A 92 0.61 -16.91 -15.14
N ASP A 93 0.02 -16.40 -14.06
CA ASP A 93 -1.18 -17.00 -13.45
C ASP A 93 -2.40 -16.84 -14.38
N LEU A 94 -2.53 -15.69 -15.06
CA LEU A 94 -3.56 -15.47 -16.09
C LEU A 94 -3.36 -16.35 -17.33
N GLU A 95 -2.12 -16.54 -17.76
CA GLU A 95 -1.80 -17.45 -18.87
C GLU A 95 -2.22 -18.89 -18.53
N SER A 96 -1.86 -19.35 -17.33
CA SER A 96 -2.22 -20.69 -16.85
C SER A 96 -3.74 -20.83 -16.74
N ALA A 97 -4.41 -19.82 -16.20
CA ALA A 97 -5.86 -19.83 -16.04
C ALA A 97 -6.59 -19.86 -17.39
N ARG A 98 -6.12 -19.09 -18.38
CA ARG A 98 -6.65 -19.10 -19.75
C ARG A 98 -6.53 -20.50 -20.37
N LYS A 99 -5.36 -21.12 -20.23
CA LYS A 99 -5.09 -22.45 -20.78
C LYS A 99 -5.97 -23.51 -20.12
N GLU A 100 -5.99 -23.55 -18.79
CA GLU A 100 -6.81 -24.48 -18.01
C GLU A 100 -8.29 -24.35 -18.36
N LEU A 101 -8.81 -23.11 -18.40
CA LEU A 101 -10.21 -22.85 -18.73
C LEU A 101 -10.55 -23.29 -20.15
N SER A 102 -9.65 -23.05 -21.11
CA SER A 102 -9.86 -23.46 -22.50
C SER A 102 -9.86 -24.98 -22.64
N GLU A 103 -8.91 -25.66 -22.01
CA GLU A 103 -8.81 -27.13 -22.01
C GLU A 103 -10.04 -27.78 -21.37
N LYS A 104 -10.60 -27.16 -20.32
CA LYS A 104 -11.82 -27.62 -19.65
C LYS A 104 -13.09 -27.35 -20.46
N LEU A 105 -13.29 -26.11 -20.92
CA LEU A 105 -14.57 -25.72 -21.52
C LEU A 105 -14.75 -26.16 -22.96
N LEU A 106 -13.68 -26.44 -23.71
CA LEU A 106 -13.81 -26.89 -25.09
C LEU A 106 -14.55 -28.25 -25.21
N PRO A 107 -14.17 -29.30 -24.45
CA PRO A 107 -14.94 -30.55 -24.41
C PRO A 107 -16.36 -30.36 -23.86
N GLU A 108 -16.53 -29.60 -22.76
CA GLU A 108 -17.85 -29.36 -22.17
C GLU A 108 -18.79 -28.63 -23.13
N PHE A 109 -18.26 -27.66 -23.89
CA PHE A 109 -18.99 -26.97 -24.95
C PHE A 109 -19.41 -27.91 -26.08
N GLU A 110 -18.52 -28.83 -26.51
CA GLU A 110 -18.83 -29.80 -27.56
C GLU A 110 -19.93 -30.77 -27.13
N ASP A 111 -19.87 -31.28 -25.91
CA ASP A 111 -20.92 -32.13 -25.32
C ASP A 111 -22.24 -31.38 -25.17
N PHE A 112 -22.17 -30.14 -24.68
CA PHE A 112 -23.35 -29.30 -24.49
C PHE A 112 -24.01 -28.94 -25.83
N TYR A 113 -23.22 -28.65 -26.87
CA TYR A 113 -23.72 -28.49 -28.24
C TYR A 113 -24.39 -29.77 -28.76
N ASN A 114 -23.75 -30.93 -28.60
CA ASN A 114 -24.27 -32.20 -29.10
C ASN A 114 -25.62 -32.58 -28.47
N LYS A 115 -25.82 -32.28 -27.19
CA LYS A 115 -27.08 -32.47 -26.46
C LYS A 115 -28.19 -31.52 -26.94
N ASN A 116 -27.83 -30.33 -27.44
CA ASN A 116 -28.76 -29.28 -27.81
C ASN A 116 -28.91 -29.06 -29.33
N LYS A 117 -28.23 -29.85 -30.18
CA LYS A 117 -28.18 -29.66 -31.64
C LYS A 117 -29.54 -29.79 -32.36
N SER A 118 -30.57 -30.31 -31.69
CA SER A 118 -31.93 -30.41 -32.22
C SER A 118 -32.72 -29.09 -32.13
N LEU A 119 -32.23 -28.12 -31.34
CA LEU A 119 -32.83 -26.80 -31.20
C LEU A 119 -32.77 -26.01 -32.52
N SER A 120 -33.67 -25.03 -32.65
CA SER A 120 -33.58 -24.05 -33.74
C SER A 120 -32.30 -23.21 -33.61
N PRO A 121 -31.72 -22.71 -34.72
CA PRO A 121 -30.43 -22.01 -34.69
C PRO A 121 -30.36 -20.84 -33.68
N GLY A 122 -31.41 -20.02 -33.60
CA GLY A 122 -31.47 -18.90 -32.65
C GLY A 122 -31.56 -19.36 -31.19
N LYS A 123 -32.35 -20.40 -30.91
CA LYS A 123 -32.45 -20.96 -29.55
C LYS A 123 -31.16 -21.66 -29.16
N LEU A 124 -30.53 -22.38 -30.08
CA LEU A 124 -29.22 -23.02 -29.89
C LEU A 124 -28.14 -21.99 -29.57
N ARG A 125 -28.05 -20.90 -30.36
CA ARG A 125 -27.09 -19.80 -30.09
C ARG A 125 -27.26 -19.25 -28.68
N LYS A 126 -28.48 -18.87 -28.30
CA LYS A 126 -28.77 -18.30 -26.98
C LYS A 126 -28.40 -19.27 -25.85
N THR A 127 -28.77 -20.55 -25.99
CA THR A 127 -28.44 -21.59 -25.00
C THR A 127 -26.92 -21.79 -24.87
N LEU A 128 -26.17 -21.77 -25.97
CA LEU A 128 -24.70 -21.85 -25.94
C LEU A 128 -24.07 -20.59 -25.32
N GLU A 129 -24.62 -19.41 -25.61
CA GLU A 129 -24.15 -18.13 -25.07
C GLU A 129 -24.33 -18.06 -23.54
N GLU A 130 -25.49 -18.48 -23.04
CA GLU A 130 -25.78 -18.58 -21.60
C GLU A 130 -24.82 -19.57 -20.90
N PHE A 131 -24.57 -20.73 -21.52
CA PHE A 131 -23.61 -21.71 -21.02
C PHE A 131 -22.19 -21.11 -20.92
N ILE A 132 -21.70 -20.49 -22.00
CA ILE A 132 -20.37 -19.88 -22.04
C ILE A 132 -20.27 -18.77 -20.98
N GLY A 133 -21.25 -17.88 -20.93
CA GLY A 133 -21.27 -16.76 -19.99
C GLY A 133 -21.26 -17.23 -18.53
N HIS A 134 -22.03 -18.26 -18.20
CA HIS A 134 -22.05 -18.84 -16.86
C HIS A 134 -20.71 -19.49 -16.51
N ALA A 135 -20.20 -20.38 -17.37
CA ALA A 135 -19.00 -21.15 -17.10
C ALA A 135 -17.74 -20.27 -16.97
N VAL A 136 -17.59 -19.29 -17.85
CA VAL A 136 -16.48 -18.32 -17.80
C VAL A 136 -16.58 -17.44 -16.56
N ARG A 137 -17.79 -16.97 -16.19
CA ARG A 137 -17.99 -16.17 -14.99
C ARG A 137 -17.63 -16.95 -13.72
N GLU A 138 -18.12 -18.16 -13.61
CA GLU A 138 -17.94 -19.01 -12.45
C GLU A 138 -16.44 -19.26 -12.21
N TYR A 139 -15.71 -19.66 -13.25
CA TYR A 139 -14.27 -19.90 -13.16
C TYR A 139 -13.50 -18.63 -12.77
N TYR A 140 -13.71 -17.52 -13.49
CA TYR A 140 -12.94 -16.30 -13.20
C TYR A 140 -13.32 -15.64 -11.87
N SER A 141 -14.52 -15.86 -11.35
CA SER A 141 -14.88 -15.37 -10.01
C SER A 141 -14.02 -16.01 -8.91
N VAL A 142 -13.74 -17.31 -9.04
CA VAL A 142 -12.86 -18.03 -8.11
C VAL A 142 -11.41 -17.64 -8.33
N PHE A 143 -10.96 -17.60 -9.59
CA PHE A 143 -9.61 -17.18 -9.95
C PHE A 143 -9.27 -15.81 -9.36
N ARG A 144 -10.12 -14.79 -9.60
CA ARG A 144 -9.88 -13.41 -9.13
C ARG A 144 -9.70 -13.33 -7.62
N LYS A 145 -10.51 -14.06 -6.85
CA LYS A 145 -10.41 -14.05 -5.38
C LYS A 145 -9.09 -14.61 -4.88
N ASN A 146 -8.61 -15.68 -5.51
CA ASN A 146 -7.32 -16.28 -5.17
C ASN A 146 -6.16 -15.37 -5.61
N GLU A 147 -6.29 -14.78 -6.79
CA GLU A 147 -5.28 -13.91 -7.38
C GLU A 147 -5.14 -12.59 -6.62
N ASP A 148 -6.24 -12.02 -6.14
CA ASP A 148 -6.25 -10.87 -5.22
C ASP A 148 -5.35 -11.13 -4.01
N THR A 149 -5.54 -12.27 -3.35
CA THR A 149 -4.72 -12.60 -2.17
C THR A 149 -3.24 -12.69 -2.50
N LYS A 150 -2.87 -13.33 -3.63
CA LYS A 150 -1.47 -13.49 -4.04
C LYS A 150 -0.82 -12.14 -4.39
N VAL A 151 -1.48 -11.34 -5.22
CA VAL A 151 -0.97 -10.04 -5.66
C VAL A 151 -0.85 -9.08 -4.47
N SER A 152 -1.82 -9.07 -3.57
CA SER A 152 -1.76 -8.27 -2.34
C SER A 152 -0.57 -8.67 -1.45
N MET A 153 -0.39 -9.96 -1.17
CA MET A 153 0.75 -10.43 -0.37
C MET A 153 2.10 -10.09 -1.02
N ALA A 154 2.20 -10.18 -2.34
CA ALA A 154 3.41 -9.80 -3.07
C ALA A 154 3.71 -8.30 -2.92
N PHE A 155 2.69 -7.45 -3.04
CA PHE A 155 2.83 -6.01 -2.85
C PHE A 155 3.15 -5.62 -1.40
N GLU A 156 2.49 -6.24 -0.41
CA GLU A 156 2.73 -6.01 1.01
C GLU A 156 4.19 -6.29 1.39
N LYS A 157 4.75 -7.40 0.92
CA LYS A 157 6.17 -7.74 1.16
C LYS A 157 7.12 -6.68 0.60
N ILE A 158 6.80 -6.11 -0.57
CA ILE A 158 7.57 -5.02 -1.15
C ILE A 158 7.43 -3.75 -0.29
N ALA A 159 6.21 -3.40 0.09
CA ALA A 159 5.90 -2.23 0.92
C ALA A 159 6.64 -2.27 2.27
N GLU A 160 6.64 -3.41 2.97
CA GLU A 160 7.37 -3.61 4.24
C GLU A 160 8.86 -3.29 4.11
N ARG A 161 9.51 -3.82 3.06
CA ARG A 161 10.93 -3.58 2.80
C ARG A 161 11.21 -2.10 2.54
N PHE A 162 10.36 -1.43 1.76
CA PHE A 162 10.51 -0.02 1.43
C PHE A 162 10.24 0.89 2.62
N GLN A 163 9.25 0.56 3.44
CA GLN A 163 8.97 1.27 4.69
C GLN A 163 10.17 1.23 5.65
N GLY A 164 10.85 0.08 5.74
CA GLY A 164 12.10 -0.06 6.49
C GLY A 164 13.18 0.92 6.01
N LYS A 165 13.36 1.06 4.69
CA LYS A 165 14.31 2.02 4.11
C LYS A 165 13.94 3.48 4.44
N ILE A 166 12.68 3.84 4.30
CA ILE A 166 12.20 5.20 4.62
C ILE A 166 12.43 5.55 6.08
N ASN A 167 12.18 4.61 7.00
CA ASN A 167 12.45 4.81 8.41
C ASN A 167 13.94 5.07 8.68
N LEU A 168 14.84 4.35 8.00
CA LEU A 168 16.29 4.59 8.11
C LEU A 168 16.69 5.99 7.64
N ILE A 169 16.12 6.47 6.52
CA ILE A 169 16.38 7.82 6.01
C ILE A 169 15.90 8.89 7.01
N VAL A 170 14.70 8.71 7.57
CA VAL A 170 14.18 9.65 8.58
C VAL A 170 15.04 9.64 9.85
N ASP A 171 15.44 8.45 10.31
CA ASP A 171 16.32 8.34 11.49
C ASP A 171 17.70 8.98 11.23
N GLU A 172 18.24 8.83 10.02
CA GLU A 172 19.49 9.46 9.61
C GLU A 172 19.38 10.98 9.59
N LEU A 173 18.27 11.53 9.05
CA LEU A 173 17.98 12.97 9.09
C LEU A 173 17.97 13.51 10.52
N LEU A 174 17.21 12.87 11.41
CA LEU A 174 17.09 13.30 12.80
C LEU A 174 18.43 13.21 13.53
N ARG A 175 19.18 12.13 13.32
CA ARG A 175 20.52 11.96 13.90
C ARG A 175 21.48 13.03 13.39
N TYR A 176 21.54 13.25 12.07
CA TYR A 176 22.41 14.26 11.47
C TYR A 176 22.12 15.65 12.04
N SER A 177 20.84 16.03 12.15
CA SER A 177 20.47 17.30 12.77
C SER A 177 20.81 17.38 14.25
N SER A 178 20.72 16.28 14.98
CA SER A 178 21.08 16.25 16.41
C SER A 178 22.58 16.42 16.61
N GLU A 179 23.40 15.72 15.83
CA GLU A 179 24.85 15.85 15.81
C GLU A 179 25.28 17.27 15.42
N LEU A 180 24.66 17.83 14.38
CA LEU A 180 24.96 19.17 13.89
C LEU A 180 24.70 20.27 14.93
N PHE A 181 23.77 20.05 15.87
CA PHE A 181 23.39 21.01 16.91
C PHE A 181 23.83 20.61 18.33
N ASP A 182 24.64 19.57 18.47
CA ASP A 182 25.10 19.01 19.74
C ASP A 182 23.93 18.71 20.70
N LEU A 183 22.95 17.95 20.21
CA LEU A 183 21.77 17.48 20.95
C LEU A 183 21.79 15.97 21.15
N SER A 184 21.19 15.49 22.23
CA SER A 184 21.05 14.06 22.50
C SER A 184 19.89 13.47 21.72
N PHE A 185 20.19 12.58 20.76
CA PHE A 185 19.16 11.81 20.06
C PHE A 185 19.23 10.33 20.43
N GLU A 186 18.15 9.84 21.05
CA GLU A 186 17.97 8.42 21.30
C GLU A 186 17.36 7.77 20.05
N ARG A 187 18.06 6.80 19.48
CA ARG A 187 17.54 6.01 18.38
C ARG A 187 16.49 5.05 18.92
N PHE A 188 15.23 5.22 18.53
CA PHE A 188 14.18 4.26 18.88
C PHE A 188 14.04 3.22 17.77
N THR A 189 14.41 1.99 18.07
CA THR A 189 13.99 0.83 17.27
C THR A 189 12.49 0.65 17.47
N ALA A 190 11.70 1.25 16.58
CA ALA A 190 10.33 0.81 16.42
C ALA A 190 10.40 -0.66 15.94
N GLU A 191 9.97 -1.60 16.80
CA GLU A 191 9.34 -2.82 16.27
C GLU A 191 8.29 -2.33 15.26
N ALA A 192 8.17 -2.96 14.10
CA ALA A 192 7.37 -2.48 13.00
C ALA A 192 5.91 -2.23 13.42
N LEU A 193 5.64 -1.01 13.83
CA LEU A 193 4.37 -0.57 14.38
C LEU A 193 3.48 0.10 13.36
N TRP A 194 4.09 0.51 12.26
CA TRP A 194 3.34 0.94 11.09
C TRP A 194 2.62 -0.27 10.44
N SER A 195 2.75 -1.48 11.03
CA SER A 195 1.82 -2.59 10.88
C SER A 195 0.46 -2.38 11.58
N VAL A 196 0.32 -1.43 12.52
CA VAL A 196 -0.97 -1.11 13.15
C VAL A 196 -1.79 -0.16 12.27
N GLU A 197 -1.12 0.62 11.42
CA GLU A 197 -1.68 1.06 10.14
C GLU A 197 -1.30 0.10 8.99
N SER A 198 -1.39 -1.22 9.21
CA SER A 198 -1.93 -2.07 8.14
C SER A 198 -3.44 -1.79 7.94
N SER A 199 -3.87 -0.54 8.12
CA SER A 199 -5.14 0.00 7.63
C SER A 199 -5.19 0.03 6.10
N PHE A 200 -4.16 -0.50 5.42
CA PHE A 200 -4.21 -0.86 4.01
C PHE A 200 -4.21 -2.38 3.86
N TYR A 201 -5.34 -2.98 4.20
CA TYR A 201 -5.81 -4.11 3.40
C TYR A 201 -5.90 -3.58 1.96
N PHE A 202 -4.89 -3.83 1.12
CA PHE A 202 -5.07 -3.79 -0.33
C PHE A 202 -5.99 -4.95 -0.69
N LYS A 203 -7.26 -4.86 -0.29
CA LYS A 203 -8.32 -5.68 -0.84
C LYS A 203 -8.61 -5.04 -2.16
N PHE A 204 -8.07 -5.61 -3.22
CA PHE A 204 -8.46 -5.16 -4.52
C PHE A 204 -9.96 -5.48 -4.63
N LYS A 205 -10.82 -4.47 -4.58
CA LYS A 205 -12.28 -4.67 -4.55
C LYS A 205 -12.73 -5.51 -5.73
N ASP A 206 -13.55 -6.53 -5.48
CA ASP A 206 -14.21 -7.31 -6.52
C ASP A 206 -15.08 -6.40 -7.40
N GLU A 207 -14.58 -6.00 -8.58
CA GLU A 207 -15.45 -5.44 -9.62
C GLU A 207 -16.29 -6.54 -10.27
N PRO A 208 -17.61 -6.34 -10.49
CA PRO A 208 -18.44 -7.32 -11.16
C PRO A 208 -18.01 -7.52 -12.62
N LEU A 209 -17.89 -8.78 -13.04
CA LEU A 209 -17.59 -9.15 -14.43
C LEU A 209 -18.72 -8.69 -15.38
N MET A 210 -18.42 -7.69 -16.20
CA MET A 210 -19.28 -7.22 -17.28
C MET A 210 -19.17 -8.18 -18.48
N ILE A 211 -20.12 -9.08 -18.65
CA ILE A 211 -20.20 -9.95 -19.84
C ILE A 211 -20.97 -9.22 -20.93
N GLU A 212 -20.32 -8.94 -22.06
CA GLU A 212 -20.99 -8.43 -23.25
C GLU A 212 -21.73 -9.56 -23.96
N MET A 213 -23.05 -9.41 -24.11
CA MET A 213 -23.88 -10.27 -24.94
C MET A 213 -23.74 -9.85 -26.40
N LEU A 214 -23.43 -10.79 -27.30
CA LEU A 214 -23.34 -10.49 -28.73
C LEU A 214 -24.72 -10.61 -29.38
N GLY A 215 -25.23 -9.51 -29.92
CA GLY A 215 -26.50 -9.44 -30.65
C GLY A 215 -26.47 -10.07 -32.05
N ASP A 216 -27.65 -10.39 -32.57
CA ASP A 216 -27.94 -11.17 -33.77
C ASP A 216 -27.85 -10.41 -35.10
N ALA A 217 -27.42 -11.11 -36.15
CA ALA A 217 -28.00 -11.03 -37.50
C ALA A 217 -27.47 -12.19 -38.37
N LEU A 218 -28.32 -12.75 -39.24
CA LEU A 218 -28.01 -13.62 -40.41
C LEU A 218 -28.23 -15.14 -40.32
N THR A 219 -28.46 -15.77 -39.17
CA THR A 219 -28.61 -17.26 -39.11
C THR A 219 -30.03 -17.79 -39.33
N SER A 220 -31.07 -16.93 -39.41
CA SER A 220 -32.48 -17.38 -39.44
C SER A 220 -33.00 -17.86 -40.80
N LEU A 221 -32.25 -17.65 -41.90
CA LEU A 221 -32.71 -17.89 -43.28
C LEU A 221 -32.13 -19.16 -43.94
N MET A 222 -31.40 -20.01 -43.20
CA MET A 222 -30.72 -21.20 -43.76
C MET A 222 -31.26 -22.55 -43.23
N PRO A 223 -31.16 -23.64 -44.03
CA PRO A 223 -31.52 -24.99 -43.59
C PRO A 223 -30.81 -25.39 -42.29
N LYS A 224 -31.56 -26.01 -41.35
CA LYS A 224 -31.13 -26.28 -39.96
C LYS A 224 -29.76 -26.97 -39.84
N PHE A 225 -29.41 -27.85 -40.77
CA PHE A 225 -28.14 -28.58 -40.76
C PHE A 225 -26.92 -27.69 -41.09
N ILE A 226 -27.08 -26.70 -41.97
CA ILE A 226 -26.02 -25.73 -42.31
C ILE A 226 -25.91 -24.68 -41.22
N SER A 227 -27.05 -24.15 -40.76
CA SER A 227 -27.08 -23.11 -39.73
C SER A 227 -26.56 -23.60 -38.37
N ASN A 228 -26.86 -24.83 -37.95
CA ASN A 228 -26.33 -25.35 -36.66
C ASN A 228 -24.80 -25.55 -36.69
N ARG A 229 -24.23 -25.97 -37.83
CA ARG A 229 -22.77 -26.07 -37.98
C ARG A 229 -22.08 -24.71 -37.97
N ILE A 230 -22.72 -23.69 -38.54
CA ILE A 230 -22.25 -22.30 -38.48
C ILE A 230 -22.33 -21.77 -37.05
N VAL A 231 -23.46 -21.99 -36.35
CA VAL A 231 -23.64 -21.63 -34.94
C VAL A 231 -22.56 -22.28 -34.08
N TYR A 232 -22.27 -23.57 -34.26
CA TYR A 232 -21.17 -24.23 -33.54
C TYR A 232 -19.83 -23.52 -33.72
N LYS A 233 -19.43 -23.25 -34.98
CA LYS A 233 -18.14 -22.60 -35.27
C LYS A 233 -18.08 -21.20 -34.65
N ASN A 234 -19.15 -20.41 -34.79
CA ASN A 234 -19.21 -19.06 -34.25
C ASN A 234 -19.20 -19.06 -32.72
N MET A 235 -19.93 -19.96 -32.09
CA MET A 235 -19.99 -20.03 -30.62
C MET A 235 -18.72 -20.61 -30.01
N LYS A 236 -18.04 -21.54 -30.70
CA LYS A 236 -16.70 -22.01 -30.30
C LYS A 236 -15.66 -20.88 -30.36
N LYS A 237 -15.72 -20.07 -31.42
CA LYS A 237 -14.89 -18.86 -31.54
C LYS A 237 -15.22 -17.86 -30.44
N TYR A 238 -16.51 -17.62 -30.18
CA TYR A 238 -16.98 -16.74 -29.11
C TYR A 238 -16.52 -17.19 -27.73
N LEU A 239 -16.51 -18.50 -27.43
CA LEU A 239 -15.96 -19.04 -26.18
C LEU A 239 -14.49 -18.62 -25.99
N LEU A 240 -13.65 -18.85 -26.99
CA LEU A 240 -12.21 -18.50 -26.91
C LEU A 240 -12.00 -16.98 -26.82
N GLU A 241 -12.74 -16.20 -27.61
CA GLU A 241 -12.70 -14.74 -27.53
C GLU A 241 -13.19 -14.23 -26.17
N MET A 242 -14.21 -14.87 -25.57
CA MET A 242 -14.72 -14.49 -24.25
C MET A 242 -13.67 -14.78 -23.18
N ILE A 243 -13.02 -15.94 -23.20
CA ILE A 243 -11.93 -16.28 -22.28
C ILE A 243 -10.81 -15.24 -22.38
N GLU A 244 -10.40 -14.89 -23.60
CA GLU A 244 -9.33 -13.90 -23.85
C GLU A 244 -9.71 -12.50 -23.36
N ARG A 245 -10.91 -12.03 -23.72
CA ARG A 245 -11.40 -10.70 -23.30
C ARG A 245 -11.52 -10.60 -21.78
N GLN A 246 -12.02 -11.64 -21.11
CA GLN A 246 -12.12 -11.62 -19.65
C GLN A 246 -10.73 -11.66 -19.01
N SER A 247 -9.79 -12.46 -19.52
CA SER A 247 -8.40 -12.45 -19.03
C SER A 247 -7.78 -11.04 -19.15
N GLY A 248 -7.93 -10.40 -20.31
CA GLY A 248 -7.42 -9.04 -20.53
C GLY A 248 -8.05 -7.99 -19.62
N ARG A 249 -9.37 -8.08 -19.35
CA ARG A 249 -10.05 -7.17 -18.41
C ARG A 249 -9.60 -7.38 -16.97
N ILE A 250 -9.44 -8.63 -16.55
CA ILE A 250 -8.93 -8.98 -15.23
C ILE A 250 -7.51 -8.44 -15.05
N ARG A 251 -6.66 -8.65 -16.06
CA ARG A 251 -5.30 -8.09 -16.08
C ARG A 251 -5.31 -6.57 -15.89
N TRP A 252 -6.12 -5.87 -16.70
CA TRP A 252 -6.21 -4.41 -16.64
C TRP A 252 -6.66 -3.93 -15.25
N ASP A 253 -7.68 -4.55 -14.69
CA ASP A 253 -8.22 -4.24 -13.34
C ASP A 253 -7.16 -4.45 -12.25
N PHE A 254 -6.40 -5.56 -12.28
CA PHE A 254 -5.29 -5.76 -11.35
C PHE A 254 -4.17 -4.74 -11.53
N VAL A 255 -3.75 -4.47 -12.77
CA VAL A 255 -2.66 -3.51 -13.06
C VAL A 255 -3.05 -2.10 -12.61
N ASP A 256 -4.26 -1.65 -12.91
CA ASP A 256 -4.75 -0.32 -12.53
C ASP A 256 -4.79 -0.15 -10.99
N ARG A 257 -5.37 -1.12 -10.29
CA ARG A 257 -5.46 -1.12 -8.83
C ARG A 257 -4.07 -1.20 -8.17
N LEU A 258 -3.15 -1.98 -8.74
CA LEU A 258 -1.77 -2.07 -8.27
C LEU A 258 -1.01 -0.75 -8.48
N GLN A 259 -1.22 -0.09 -9.62
CA GLN A 259 -0.63 1.23 -9.89
C GLN A 259 -1.15 2.31 -8.94
N LYS A 260 -2.46 2.32 -8.62
CA LYS A 260 -3.04 3.22 -7.63
C LYS A 260 -2.42 2.99 -6.24
N SER A 261 -2.37 1.73 -5.81
CA SER A 261 -1.76 1.31 -4.54
C SER A 261 -0.31 1.77 -4.43
N ARG A 262 0.48 1.60 -5.49
CA ARG A 262 1.86 2.07 -5.59
C ARG A 262 1.95 3.60 -5.43
N LEU A 263 1.09 4.35 -6.11
CA LEU A 263 1.11 5.82 -6.05
C LEU A 263 0.77 6.34 -4.65
N GLU A 264 -0.24 5.75 -4.00
CA GLU A 264 -0.62 6.08 -2.63
C GLU A 264 0.52 5.78 -1.65
N PHE A 265 1.10 4.58 -1.73
CA PHE A 265 2.24 4.18 -0.90
C PHE A 265 3.43 5.12 -1.10
N ARG A 266 3.78 5.44 -2.34
CA ARG A 266 4.85 6.40 -2.68
C ARG A 266 4.60 7.76 -2.03
N TRP A 267 3.37 8.26 -2.12
CA TRP A 267 3.01 9.58 -1.58
C TRP A 267 3.18 9.62 -0.05
N GLN A 268 2.69 8.59 0.64
CA GLN A 268 2.84 8.45 2.09
C GLN A 268 4.32 8.38 2.49
N MET A 269 5.11 7.55 1.81
CA MET A 269 6.51 7.34 2.15
C MET A 269 7.39 8.58 1.93
N LEU A 270 7.28 9.22 0.77
CA LEU A 270 8.04 10.44 0.48
C LEU A 270 7.53 11.64 1.28
N GLY A 271 6.23 11.68 1.58
CA GLY A 271 5.63 12.67 2.47
C GLY A 271 6.31 12.71 3.83
N ARG A 272 6.59 11.55 4.43
CA ARG A 272 7.27 11.46 5.74
C ARG A 272 8.68 12.05 5.73
N ILE A 273 9.45 11.81 4.68
CA ILE A 273 10.78 12.41 4.52
C ILE A 273 10.64 13.93 4.43
N ASN A 274 9.73 14.42 3.58
CA ASN A 274 9.51 15.85 3.38
C ASN A 274 9.02 16.55 4.66
N GLU A 275 8.13 15.92 5.42
CA GLU A 275 7.63 16.43 6.70
C GLU A 275 8.72 16.50 7.77
N THR A 276 9.63 15.53 7.78
CA THR A 276 10.80 15.52 8.66
C THR A 276 11.74 16.68 8.32
N ILE A 277 12.11 16.79 7.05
CA ILE A 277 12.98 17.87 6.54
C ILE A 277 12.35 19.24 6.85
N LYS A 278 11.07 19.42 6.52
CA LYS A 278 10.33 20.65 6.77
C LYS A 278 10.31 20.99 8.26
N GLY A 279 10.02 20.03 9.13
CA GLY A 279 9.97 20.26 10.57
C GLY A 279 11.30 20.69 11.17
N ILE A 280 12.41 20.09 10.73
CA ILE A 280 13.76 20.48 11.17
C ILE A 280 14.10 21.89 10.66
N ARG A 281 13.89 22.14 9.36
CA ARG A 281 14.13 23.45 8.74
C ARG A 281 13.34 24.56 9.45
N GLU A 282 12.06 24.35 9.69
CA GLU A 282 11.20 25.32 10.38
C GLU A 282 11.67 25.58 11.82
N ALA A 283 12.12 24.55 12.55
CA ALA A 283 12.65 24.72 13.90
C ALA A 283 13.89 25.65 13.91
N ILE A 284 14.80 25.45 12.96
CA ILE A 284 16.00 26.29 12.81
C ILE A 284 15.60 27.72 12.39
N GLN A 285 14.76 27.86 11.36
CA GLN A 285 14.35 29.18 10.84
C GLN A 285 13.59 30.02 11.87
N LYS A 286 12.68 29.40 12.65
CA LYS A 286 11.98 30.08 13.75
C LYS A 286 12.97 30.60 14.80
N GLY A 287 13.99 29.81 15.15
CA GLY A 287 15.04 30.25 16.07
C GLY A 287 15.79 31.50 15.57
N ILE A 288 16.08 31.56 14.27
CA ILE A 288 16.70 32.74 13.62
C ILE A 288 15.76 33.95 13.68
N GLU A 289 14.48 33.79 13.33
CA GLU A 289 13.50 34.89 13.29
C GLU A 289 13.33 35.53 14.67
N TYR A 290 13.23 34.72 15.72
CA TYR A 290 13.09 35.22 17.10
C TYR A 290 14.33 35.99 17.58
N ARG A 291 15.54 35.64 17.13
CA ARG A 291 16.76 36.40 17.44
C ARG A 291 16.75 37.83 16.92
N ARG A 292 15.97 38.12 15.88
CA ARG A 292 15.82 39.47 15.32
C ARG A 292 14.86 40.35 16.13
N LYS A 293 14.17 39.77 17.12
CA LYS A 293 13.20 40.47 17.99
C LYS A 293 13.87 41.08 19.23
N SER A 294 13.10 41.84 20.00
CA SER A 294 13.59 42.50 21.22
C SER A 294 14.07 41.49 22.28
N ARG A 295 14.98 41.91 23.17
CA ARG A 295 15.51 41.05 24.25
C ARG A 295 14.42 40.52 25.19
N GLU A 296 13.39 41.31 25.48
CA GLU A 296 12.27 40.88 26.33
C GLU A 296 11.40 39.82 25.66
N GLU A 297 11.17 39.95 24.35
CA GLU A 297 10.39 38.99 23.58
C GLU A 297 11.16 37.66 23.41
N LEU A 298 12.48 37.74 23.25
CA LEU A 298 13.38 36.58 23.27
C LEU A 298 13.34 35.82 24.59
N ALA A 299 13.45 36.53 25.73
CA ALA A 299 13.45 35.90 27.05
C ALA A 299 12.11 35.21 27.34
N ARG A 300 10.99 35.87 27.03
CA ARG A 300 9.65 35.28 27.17
C ARG A 300 9.50 34.03 26.31
N ARG A 301 9.92 34.10 25.05
CA ARG A 301 9.79 32.97 24.13
C ARG A 301 10.67 31.79 24.52
N GLN A 302 11.87 32.05 25.03
CA GLN A 302 12.73 31.01 25.57
C GLN A 302 12.03 30.26 26.72
N GLN A 303 11.42 31.00 27.65
CA GLN A 303 10.69 30.39 28.76
C GLN A 303 9.50 29.54 28.27
N GLU A 304 8.72 30.03 27.31
CA GLU A 304 7.60 29.27 26.72
C GLU A 304 8.06 27.94 26.09
N ILE A 305 9.21 27.96 25.38
CA ILE A 305 9.78 26.76 24.75
C ILE A 305 10.31 25.78 25.80
N GLU A 306 10.96 26.28 26.86
CA GLU A 306 11.43 25.45 27.97
C GLU A 306 10.24 24.77 28.69
N GLU A 307 9.14 25.49 28.94
CA GLU A 307 7.90 24.91 29.50
C GLU A 307 7.23 23.87 28.58
N GLU A 308 7.26 24.09 27.26
CA GLU A 308 6.76 23.11 26.28
C GLU A 308 7.64 21.86 26.26
N LEU A 309 8.96 22.03 26.29
CA LEU A 309 9.93 20.95 26.31
C LEU A 309 9.76 20.07 27.57
N ASP A 310 9.56 20.69 28.74
CA ASP A 310 9.29 19.97 29.98
C ASP A 310 8.01 19.12 29.91
N LYS A 311 6.95 19.63 29.26
CA LYS A 311 5.72 18.86 29.04
C LYS A 311 5.97 17.66 28.12
N LEU A 312 6.74 17.85 27.04
CA LEU A 312 7.10 16.77 26.12
C LEU A 312 7.94 15.69 26.81
N TYR A 313 8.90 16.09 27.66
CA TYR A 313 9.69 15.14 28.46
C TYR A 313 8.84 14.34 29.44
N ASN A 314 7.89 14.98 30.10
CA ASN A 314 6.94 14.28 30.98
C ASN A 314 6.09 13.25 30.22
N VAL A 315 5.59 13.60 29.03
CA VAL A 315 4.86 12.67 28.17
C VAL A 315 5.77 11.51 27.72
N LYS A 316 7.01 11.81 27.30
CA LYS A 316 8.01 10.82 26.91
C LYS A 316 8.25 9.80 28.04
N SER A 317 8.47 10.27 29.26
CA SER A 317 8.69 9.42 30.45
C SER A 317 7.51 8.48 30.70
N ARG A 318 6.28 9.00 30.66
CA ARG A 318 5.06 8.18 30.84
C ARG A 318 4.90 7.11 29.77
N ILE A 319 5.26 7.41 28.52
CA ILE A 319 5.23 6.42 27.43
C ILE A 319 6.27 5.32 27.68
N MET A 320 7.48 5.68 28.11
CA MET A 320 8.52 4.68 28.44
C MET A 320 8.09 3.76 29.59
N GLU A 321 7.42 4.30 30.60
CA GLU A 321 6.84 3.48 31.69
C GLU A 321 5.81 2.48 31.17
N ILE A 322 4.93 2.89 30.25
CA ILE A 322 3.96 1.99 29.61
C ILE A 322 4.69 0.90 28.80
N ILE A 323 5.71 1.26 28.02
CA ILE A 323 6.49 0.28 27.26
C ILE A 323 7.10 -0.74 28.22
N LYS A 324 7.76 -0.30 29.30
CA LYS A 324 8.37 -1.18 30.30
C LYS A 324 7.36 -2.07 31.02
N ALA A 325 6.12 -1.60 31.22
CA ALA A 325 5.05 -2.38 31.82
C ALA A 325 4.42 -3.41 30.85
N THR A 326 4.71 -3.30 29.56
CA THR A 326 4.23 -4.20 28.49
C THR A 326 5.32 -5.11 27.92
N GLU A 327 6.54 -5.03 28.47
CA GLU A 327 7.63 -6.01 28.30
C GLU A 327 7.47 -7.16 29.28
#